data_AF-A0ABD0LL77-F1
#
_entry.id   AF-A0ABD0LL77-F1
#
_cell.length_a   1.000
_cell.length_b   1.000
_cell.length_c   1.000
_cell.angle_alpha   90.00
_cell.angle_beta   90.00
_cell.angle_gamma   90.00
#
_symmetry.space_group_name_H-M   'P 1'
#
loop_
_entity.id
_entity.type
_entity.pdbx_description
1 polymer ?
#
loop_
_entity_poly.entity_id
_entity_poly.type
_entity_poly.pdbx_seq_one_letter_code
_entity_poly.pdbx_strand_id
1 'polypeptide(L)'
;VDVFFGPCCDYAAAPVGRQIHFWELPMLTAGAIARDFSLGKHPSRGNDDFDQMTRVGASVNSLVDFLLEIMLEFKWRRVKQVYDPAGQNSIGERVCHIMSDGIHYGLQDQVLIPDLEQDYEKFEHVEEILEKLALEIGDWA
;
A
#
# COMPACT_ATOMS: atom_id res chain seq x y z
N VAL A 1 4.78 -29.91 -6.87
CA VAL A 1 4.20 -28.58 -7.15
C VAL A 1 5.31 -27.81 -7.83
N ASP A 2 5.04 -27.26 -9.00
CA ASP A 2 6.06 -26.61 -9.84
C ASP A 2 5.90 -25.08 -9.86
N VAL A 3 4.73 -24.58 -9.43
CA VAL A 3 4.38 -23.17 -9.34
C VAL A 3 3.21 -23.00 -8.36
N PHE A 4 3.20 -21.88 -7.62
CA PHE A 4 2.05 -21.45 -6.83
C PHE A 4 1.18 -20.47 -7.61
N PHE A 5 -0.14 -20.67 -7.58
CA PHE A 5 -1.12 -19.70 -8.08
C PHE A 5 -1.88 -19.09 -6.90
N GLY A 6 -1.66 -17.81 -6.64
CA GLY A 6 -2.03 -17.16 -5.37
C GLY A 6 -1.00 -17.43 -4.26
N PRO A 7 -1.26 -16.98 -3.01
CA PRO A 7 -2.51 -16.40 -2.51
C PRO A 7 -2.86 -15.00 -3.05
N CYS A 8 -4.14 -14.63 -2.92
CA CYS A 8 -4.66 -13.32 -3.33
C CYS A 8 -4.65 -12.28 -2.19
N CYS A 9 -4.92 -12.68 -0.94
CA CYS A 9 -4.94 -11.76 0.20
C CYS A 9 -3.51 -11.43 0.65
N ASP A 10 -3.22 -10.17 0.96
CA ASP A 10 -1.88 -9.70 1.33
C ASP A 10 -1.31 -10.44 2.55
N TYR A 11 -2.12 -10.62 3.61
CA TYR A 11 -1.70 -11.33 4.82
C TYR A 11 -1.34 -12.80 4.58
N ALA A 12 -2.01 -13.45 3.63
CA ALA A 12 -1.69 -14.84 3.25
C ALA A 12 -0.51 -14.90 2.28
N ALA A 13 -0.41 -13.94 1.36
CA ALA A 13 0.66 -13.87 0.38
C ALA A 13 2.02 -13.55 1.03
N ALA A 14 2.06 -12.74 2.09
CA ALA A 14 3.31 -12.34 2.74
C ALA A 14 4.17 -13.50 3.28
N PRO A 15 3.65 -14.44 4.10
CA PRO A 15 4.46 -15.58 4.56
C PRO A 15 4.83 -16.53 3.43
N VAL A 16 3.92 -16.79 2.47
CA VAL A 16 4.20 -17.68 1.33
C VAL A 16 5.27 -17.07 0.43
N GLY A 17 5.14 -15.78 0.11
CA GLY A 17 6.04 -15.02 -0.75
C GLY A 17 7.49 -14.98 -0.27
N ARG A 18 7.71 -14.94 1.05
CA ARG A 18 9.06 -15.04 1.64
C ARG A 18 9.62 -16.46 1.60
N GLN A 19 8.74 -17.45 1.67
CA GLN A 19 9.15 -18.84 1.79
C GLN A 19 9.46 -19.48 0.43
N ILE A 20 8.77 -19.06 -0.63
CA ILE A 20 8.96 -19.58 -2.00
C ILE A 20 10.38 -19.40 -2.54
N HIS A 21 11.12 -18.38 -2.06
CA HIS A 21 12.54 -18.20 -2.34
C HIS A 21 13.35 -19.43 -1.94
N PHE A 22 13.16 -19.91 -0.71
CA PHE A 22 13.87 -21.09 -0.17
C PHE A 22 13.39 -22.42 -0.78
N TRP A 23 12.18 -22.42 -1.35
CA TRP A 23 11.65 -23.58 -2.06
C TRP A 23 12.05 -23.61 -3.53
N GLU A 24 12.66 -22.53 -4.04
CA GLU A 24 13.01 -22.38 -5.45
C GLU A 24 11.80 -22.58 -6.38
N LEU A 25 10.62 -22.11 -5.94
CA LEU A 25 9.36 -22.24 -6.68
C LEU A 25 8.79 -20.85 -7.02
N PRO A 26 8.37 -20.60 -8.27
CA PRO A 26 7.72 -19.35 -8.62
C PRO A 26 6.31 -19.27 -8.03
N MET A 27 5.84 -18.04 -7.77
CA MET A 27 4.46 -17.75 -7.41
C MET A 27 3.88 -16.71 -8.38
N LEU A 28 2.72 -17.00 -8.96
CA LEU A 28 1.94 -16.07 -9.77
C LEU A 28 0.65 -15.70 -9.02
N THR A 29 0.35 -14.41 -8.89
CA THR A 29 -0.89 -13.96 -8.26
C THR A 29 -1.51 -12.75 -8.97
N ALA A 30 -2.84 -12.71 -9.01
CA ALA A 30 -3.60 -11.54 -9.46
C ALA A 30 -4.00 -10.61 -8.28
N GLY A 31 -3.73 -11.03 -7.04
CA GLY A 31 -3.90 -10.23 -5.83
C GLY A 31 -2.56 -9.76 -5.27
N ALA A 32 -2.39 -9.86 -3.95
CA ALA A 32 -1.21 -9.38 -3.23
C ALA A 32 -0.91 -7.92 -3.62
N ILE A 33 -1.91 -7.06 -3.44
CA ILE A 33 -1.93 -5.70 -3.97
C ILE A 33 -1.07 -4.73 -3.17
N ALA A 34 -0.66 -5.10 -1.95
CA ALA A 34 0.19 -4.27 -1.10
C ALA A 34 1.44 -3.78 -1.85
N ARG A 35 1.81 -2.53 -1.58
CA ARG A 35 2.99 -1.87 -2.15
C ARG A 35 4.26 -2.68 -1.85
N ASP A 36 4.34 -3.22 -0.64
CA ASP A 36 5.56 -3.80 -0.08
C ASP A 36 6.07 -5.03 -0.84
N PHE A 37 5.21 -5.74 -1.57
CA PHE A 37 5.62 -6.87 -2.41
C PHE A 37 6.50 -6.47 -3.60
N SER A 38 6.62 -5.17 -3.89
CA SER A 38 7.55 -4.65 -4.88
C SER A 38 8.85 -4.12 -4.28
N LEU A 39 8.89 -3.89 -2.97
CA LEU A 39 10.07 -3.39 -2.29
C LEU A 39 11.13 -4.49 -2.25
N GLY A 40 12.40 -4.15 -2.44
CA GLY A 40 13.49 -5.11 -2.32
C GLY A 40 13.78 -5.97 -3.55
N LYS A 41 12.98 -5.86 -4.64
CA LYS A 41 13.23 -6.53 -5.93
C LYS A 41 14.48 -6.09 -6.71
N HIS A 42 15.43 -5.47 -6.02
CA HIS A 42 16.65 -4.95 -6.63
C HIS A 42 17.73 -6.04 -6.65
N PRO A 43 18.24 -6.42 -7.83
CA PRO A 43 19.20 -7.53 -7.97
C PRO A 43 20.54 -7.32 -7.24
N SER A 44 20.81 -6.10 -6.74
CA SER A 44 22.04 -5.77 -5.97
C SER A 44 21.83 -5.58 -4.47
N ARG A 45 20.61 -5.69 -3.94
CA ARG A 45 20.32 -5.60 -2.51
C ARG A 45 19.77 -6.96 -2.08
N GLY A 46 20.63 -7.83 -1.55
CA GLY A 46 20.37 -9.24 -1.25
C GLY A 46 19.30 -9.55 -0.18
N ASN A 47 18.31 -8.69 0.00
CA ASN A 47 17.08 -8.93 0.77
C ASN A 47 15.90 -8.76 -0.20
N ASP A 48 15.74 -9.71 -1.12
CA ASP A 48 14.62 -9.74 -2.05
C ASP A 48 13.57 -10.74 -1.53
N ASP A 49 12.86 -10.32 -0.49
CA ASP A 49 11.87 -11.12 0.24
C ASP A 49 10.74 -11.68 -0.64
N PHE A 50 10.60 -11.20 -1.88
CA PHE A 50 9.54 -11.58 -2.80
C PHE A 50 10.05 -11.80 -4.24
N ASP A 51 11.33 -12.10 -4.43
CA ASP A 51 11.98 -12.27 -5.74
C ASP A 51 11.24 -13.24 -6.67
N GLN A 52 10.78 -14.38 -6.13
CA GLN A 52 10.06 -15.42 -6.87
C GLN A 52 8.57 -15.13 -7.08
N MET A 53 8.06 -13.98 -6.61
CA MET A 53 6.66 -13.58 -6.77
C MET A 53 6.45 -12.71 -8.02
N THR A 54 5.62 -13.16 -8.94
CA THR A 54 5.13 -12.40 -10.09
C THR A 54 3.66 -12.00 -9.86
N ARG A 55 3.39 -10.70 -9.87
CA ARG A 55 2.03 -10.16 -9.78
C ARG A 55 1.54 -9.75 -11.17
N VAL A 56 0.36 -10.24 -11.55
CA VAL A 56 -0.26 -9.95 -12.86
C VAL A 56 -1.51 -9.08 -12.75
N GLY A 57 -1.88 -8.68 -11.54
CA GLY A 57 -3.04 -7.82 -11.25
C GLY A 57 -2.67 -6.37 -10.93
N ALA A 58 -3.69 -5.58 -10.56
CA ALA A 58 -3.50 -4.22 -10.07
C ALA A 58 -2.72 -4.23 -8.74
N SER A 59 -1.99 -3.15 -8.46
CA SER A 59 -1.27 -2.98 -7.20
C SER A 59 -1.40 -1.56 -6.67
N VAL A 60 -1.19 -1.37 -5.38
CA VAL A 60 -1.17 -0.03 -4.77
C VAL A 60 -0.05 0.83 -5.38
N ASN A 61 1.04 0.23 -5.87
CA ASN A 61 2.07 0.94 -6.64
C ASN A 61 1.48 1.69 -7.85
N SER A 62 0.70 1.01 -8.69
CA SER A 62 0.08 1.65 -9.85
C SER A 62 -0.95 2.73 -9.49
N LEU A 63 -1.60 2.61 -8.32
CA LEU A 63 -2.48 3.66 -7.80
C LEU A 63 -1.67 4.88 -7.35
N VAL A 64 -0.54 4.67 -6.68
CA VAL A 64 0.39 5.75 -6.30
C VAL A 64 0.88 6.50 -7.52
N ASP A 65 1.35 5.78 -8.55
CA ASP A 65 1.85 6.40 -9.78
C ASP A 65 0.76 7.25 -10.44
N PHE A 66 -0.48 6.74 -10.50
CA PHE A 66 -1.62 7.50 -11.00
C PHE A 66 -1.92 8.77 -10.19
N LEU A 67 -1.91 8.68 -8.85
CA LEU A 67 -2.14 9.83 -7.98
C LEU A 67 -1.03 10.87 -8.11
N LEU A 68 0.23 10.43 -8.26
CA LEU A 68 1.36 11.32 -8.50
C LEU A 68 1.20 12.12 -9.80
N GLU A 69 0.81 11.46 -10.89
CA GLU A 69 0.56 12.14 -12.17
C GLU A 69 -0.53 13.21 -12.03
N ILE A 70 -1.62 12.93 -11.31
CA ILE A 70 -2.66 13.92 -11.01
C ILE A 70 -2.07 15.10 -10.22
N MET A 71 -1.32 14.82 -9.16
CA MET A 71 -0.75 15.88 -8.33
C MET A 71 0.25 16.75 -9.08
N LEU A 72 1.04 16.17 -9.99
CA LEU A 72 1.97 16.89 -10.84
C LEU A 72 1.25 17.78 -11.86
N GLU A 73 0.24 17.25 -12.54
CA GLU A 73 -0.57 17.98 -13.53
C GLU A 73 -1.24 19.21 -12.91
N PHE A 74 -1.87 19.03 -11.74
CA PHE A 74 -2.58 20.12 -11.05
C PHE A 74 -1.72 20.89 -10.06
N LYS A 75 -0.42 20.56 -9.96
CA LYS A 75 0.55 21.18 -9.04
C LYS A 75 0.11 21.15 -7.58
N TRP A 76 -0.56 20.08 -7.15
CA TRP A 76 -0.95 19.89 -5.76
C TRP A 76 0.27 19.55 -4.90
N ARG A 77 0.43 20.28 -3.79
CA ARG A 77 1.57 20.17 -2.86
C ARG A 77 1.16 19.81 -1.44
N ARG A 78 -0.14 19.67 -1.19
CA ARG A 78 -0.70 19.38 0.14
C ARG A 78 -1.69 18.26 0.01
N VAL A 79 -1.51 17.20 0.81
CA VAL A 79 -2.43 16.06 0.86
C VAL A 79 -2.69 15.70 2.30
N LYS A 80 -3.97 15.52 2.64
CA LYS A 80 -4.43 14.85 3.86
C LYS A 80 -5.26 13.64 3.46
N GLN A 81 -5.01 12.52 4.12
CA GLN A 81 -5.71 11.27 3.88
C GLN A 81 -6.56 10.91 5.09
N VAL A 82 -7.80 10.49 4.83
CA VAL A 82 -8.71 9.95 5.83
C VAL A 82 -9.28 8.65 5.27
N TYR A 83 -9.27 7.59 6.07
CA TYR A 83 -9.82 6.30 5.69
C TYR A 83 -10.37 5.57 6.94
N ASP A 84 -11.35 4.71 6.73
CA ASP A 84 -11.83 3.78 7.76
C ASP A 84 -10.91 2.53 7.75
N PRO A 85 -10.16 2.24 8.83
CA PRO A 85 -9.26 1.09 8.89
C PRO A 85 -9.98 -0.26 8.82
N ALA A 86 -11.26 -0.32 9.21
CA ALA A 86 -12.13 -1.49 9.08
C ALA A 86 -13.03 -1.42 7.84
N GLY A 87 -12.85 -0.41 7.00
CA GLY A 87 -13.59 -0.25 5.77
C GLY A 87 -13.33 -1.39 4.79
N GLN A 88 -14.37 -1.75 4.02
CA GLN A 88 -14.29 -2.77 2.97
C GLN A 88 -13.86 -4.17 3.47
N ASN A 89 -14.16 -4.53 4.72
CA ASN A 89 -13.87 -5.85 5.29
C ASN A 89 -14.47 -7.04 4.51
N SER A 90 -15.49 -6.80 3.66
CA SER A 90 -16.03 -7.83 2.76
C SER A 90 -15.10 -8.18 1.59
N ILE A 91 -14.19 -7.27 1.23
CA ILE A 91 -13.21 -7.44 0.15
C ILE A 91 -11.93 -8.07 0.68
N GLY A 92 -11.46 -7.60 1.83
CA GLY A 92 -10.27 -8.10 2.49
C GLY A 92 -10.08 -7.45 3.84
N GLU A 93 -9.48 -8.19 4.77
CA GLU A 93 -9.17 -7.66 6.10
C GLU A 93 -8.25 -6.44 5.96
N ARG A 94 -8.66 -5.31 6.55
CA ARG A 94 -7.87 -4.07 6.60
C ARG A 94 -7.38 -3.58 5.22
N VAL A 95 -8.13 -3.85 4.14
CA VAL A 95 -7.72 -3.47 2.78
C VAL A 95 -7.58 -1.94 2.63
N CYS A 96 -8.47 -1.16 3.26
CA CYS A 96 -8.37 0.30 3.29
C CYS A 96 -7.10 0.79 3.99
N HIS A 97 -6.67 0.09 5.05
CA HIS A 97 -5.40 0.38 5.72
C HIS A 97 -4.21 0.08 4.78
N ILE A 98 -4.18 -1.09 4.15
CA ILE A 98 -3.11 -1.49 3.20
C ILE A 98 -2.98 -0.49 2.04
N MET A 99 -4.10 -0.08 1.44
CA MET A 99 -4.11 0.91 0.37
C MET A 99 -3.64 2.28 0.87
N SER A 100 -4.10 2.69 2.05
CA SER A 100 -3.78 4.02 2.57
C SER A 100 -2.32 4.15 2.98
N ASP A 101 -1.78 3.13 3.64
CA ASP A 101 -0.37 3.04 4.01
C ASP A 101 0.52 3.03 2.75
N GLY A 102 0.13 2.28 1.73
CA GLY A 102 0.85 2.25 0.45
C GLY A 102 0.78 3.58 -0.33
N ILE A 103 -0.33 4.32 -0.24
CA ILE A 103 -0.42 5.70 -0.77
C ILE A 103 0.50 6.62 0.03
N HIS A 104 0.46 6.53 1.35
CA HIS A 104 1.23 7.40 2.23
C HIS A 104 2.73 7.33 1.92
N TYR A 105 3.33 6.15 2.10
CA TYR A 105 4.76 5.96 1.82
C TYR A 105 5.07 6.11 0.34
N GLY A 106 4.10 5.83 -0.53
CA GLY A 106 4.28 5.99 -1.96
C GLY A 106 4.46 7.41 -2.45
N LEU A 107 3.73 8.36 -1.87
CA LEU A 107 3.92 9.76 -2.19
C LEU A 107 5.23 10.31 -1.59
N GLN A 108 5.66 9.81 -0.43
CA GLN A 108 6.92 10.24 0.21
C GLN A 108 8.17 9.78 -0.55
N ASP A 109 8.20 8.52 -1.01
CA ASP A 109 9.41 7.91 -1.58
C ASP A 109 9.82 8.50 -2.94
N GLN A 110 8.90 9.11 -3.69
CA GLN A 110 9.18 9.42 -5.10
C GLN A 110 10.03 10.69 -5.31
N VAL A 111 10.21 11.57 -4.32
CA VAL A 111 11.01 12.83 -4.43
C VAL A 111 10.57 13.76 -5.60
N LEU A 112 9.55 13.38 -6.38
CA LEU A 112 9.10 14.09 -7.58
C LEU A 112 8.35 15.38 -7.28
N ILE A 113 7.69 15.45 -6.12
CA ILE A 113 6.93 16.62 -5.69
C ILE A 113 7.77 17.34 -4.62
N PRO A 114 8.58 18.34 -4.98
CA PRO A 114 9.30 19.14 -3.97
C PRO A 114 8.32 19.77 -2.98
N ASP A 115 8.72 19.82 -1.72
CA ASP A 115 7.95 20.43 -0.62
C ASP A 115 6.52 19.87 -0.47
N LEU A 116 6.33 18.57 -0.73
CA LEU A 116 5.06 17.89 -0.45
C LEU A 116 4.78 17.94 1.06
N GLU A 117 3.77 18.70 1.45
CA GLU A 117 3.21 18.67 2.80
C GLU A 117 2.21 17.50 2.88
N GLN A 118 2.55 16.51 3.69
CA GLN A 118 1.71 15.35 3.93
C GLN A 118 1.71 15.02 5.41
N ASP A 119 0.54 15.21 6.03
CA ASP A 119 0.30 14.76 7.40
C ASP A 119 -0.21 13.32 7.34
N TYR A 120 0.42 12.44 8.11
CA TYR A 120 -0.05 11.05 8.27
C TYR A 120 -0.39 10.80 9.72
N GLU A 121 -1.65 10.48 9.94
CA GLU A 121 -2.14 9.98 11.20
C GLU A 121 -2.83 8.65 10.94
N LYS A 122 -2.29 7.60 11.55
CA LYS A 122 -2.83 6.27 11.44
C LYS A 122 -3.90 6.09 12.51
N PHE A 123 -5.11 5.82 12.06
CA PHE A 123 -6.25 5.51 12.93
C PHE A 123 -6.45 4.00 13.01
N GLU A 124 -6.66 3.47 14.21
CA GLU A 124 -7.10 2.08 14.40
C GLU A 124 -8.63 1.99 14.49
N HIS A 125 -9.28 3.08 14.89
CA HIS A 125 -10.72 3.17 15.08
C HIS A 125 -11.31 4.45 14.46
N VAL A 126 -12.56 4.39 13.98
CA VAL A 126 -13.22 5.53 13.31
C VAL A 126 -13.52 6.67 14.29
N GLU A 127 -13.72 6.34 15.56
CA GLU A 127 -13.97 7.30 16.64
C GLU A 127 -12.78 8.28 16.79
N GLU A 128 -11.56 7.80 16.60
CA GLU A 128 -10.33 8.62 16.64
C GLU A 128 -10.32 9.67 15.52
N ILE A 129 -10.91 9.34 14.37
CA ILE A 129 -11.03 10.26 13.22
C ILE A 129 -11.93 11.44 13.59
N LEU A 130 -13.06 11.18 14.27
CA LEU A 130 -14.00 12.22 14.66
C LEU A 130 -13.38 13.21 15.66
N GLU A 131 -12.64 12.69 16.64
CA GLU A 131 -11.90 13.51 17.61
C GLU A 131 -10.85 14.39 16.90
N LYS A 132 -10.11 13.83 15.94
CA LYS A 132 -9.10 14.58 15.19
C LYS A 132 -9.69 15.60 14.23
N LEU A 133 -10.79 15.27 13.56
CA LEU A 133 -11.49 16.24 12.71
C LEU A 133 -11.97 17.44 13.54
N ALA A 134 -12.54 17.22 14.73
CA ALA A 134 -12.96 18.32 15.60
C ALA A 134 -11.80 19.28 15.97
N LEU A 135 -10.58 18.75 16.12
CA LEU A 135 -9.38 19.57 16.38
C LEU A 135 -8.90 20.32 15.13
N GLU A 136 -8.94 19.70 13.96
CA GLU A 136 -8.38 20.25 12.71
C GLU A 136 -9.32 21.25 12.02
N ILE A 137 -10.62 20.97 11.97
CA ILE A 137 -11.61 21.80 11.26
C ILE A 137 -12.53 22.60 12.21
N GLY A 138 -12.41 22.38 13.52
CA GLY A 138 -13.27 22.96 14.54
C GLY A 138 -14.54 22.15 14.80
N ASP A 139 -15.25 22.49 15.87
CA ASP A 139 -16.52 21.86 16.23
C ASP A 139 -17.56 22.18 15.14
N TRP A 140 -18.03 21.15 14.45
CA TRP A 140 -18.97 21.25 13.32
C TRP A 140 -20.42 20.93 13.73
N ALA A 141 -20.63 20.64 15.03
CA ALA A 141 -21.93 20.36 15.65
C ALA A 141 -22.63 21.63 16.15
#